data_AF-A0AAV7IZP8-F1
#
_entry.id   AF-A0AAV7IZP8-F1
#
_cell.length_a   1.000
_cell.length_b   1.000
_cell.length_c   1.000
_cell.angle_alpha   90.00
_cell.angle_beta   90.00
_cell.angle_gamma   90.00
#
_symmetry.space_group_name_H-M   'P 1'
#
loop_
_entity.id
_entity.type
_entity.pdbx_description
1 polymer ?
#
loop_
_entity_poly.entity_id
_entity_poly.type
_entity_poly.pdbx_seq_one_letter_code
_entity_poly.pdbx_strand_id
1 'polypeptide(L)'
;MTVLCYPLIFEVSQFYLYRDMALLIDDIKTELRFVGKYWRLSGRPTVCLLIREEHMRDPHFKEMLDLFAMLKKGFCDSTKVRIGRLQNLISSSCI
;
A
#
# COMPACT_ATOMS: atom_id res chain seq x y z
N MET A 1 4.07 5.22 20.60
CA MET A 1 4.07 3.78 20.30
C MET A 1 3.53 3.65 18.88
N THR A 2 4.37 3.41 17.87
CA THR A 2 3.89 3.35 16.48
C THR A 2 3.44 1.92 16.20
N VAL A 3 2.14 1.71 15.98
CA VAL A 3 1.60 0.41 15.58
C VAL A 3 1.78 0.28 14.07
N LEU A 4 2.67 -0.59 13.63
CA LEU A 4 2.81 -0.98 12.23
C LEU A 4 1.87 -2.16 11.96
N CYS A 5 0.71 -1.90 11.36
CA CYS A 5 -0.12 -2.98 10.83
C CYS A 5 0.54 -3.50 9.55
N TYR A 6 1.06 -4.73 9.61
CA TYR A 6 1.46 -5.48 8.42
C TYR A 6 0.24 -6.28 7.95
N PRO A 7 -0.42 -5.86 6.86
CA PRO A 7 -1.57 -6.62 6.38
C PRO A 7 -1.10 -7.98 5.87
N LEU A 8 -1.84 -9.03 6.25
CA LEU A 8 -1.52 -10.44 5.95
C LEU A 8 -1.41 -10.72 4.44
N ILE A 9 -1.92 -9.84 3.58
CA ILE A 9 -1.75 -9.91 2.13
C ILE A 9 -0.28 -9.96 1.67
N PHE A 10 0.65 -9.42 2.47
CA PHE A 10 2.08 -9.48 2.16
C PHE A 10 2.77 -10.75 2.67
N GLU A 11 2.06 -11.65 3.39
CA GLU A 11 2.64 -12.88 3.93
C GLU A 11 2.80 -13.98 2.87
N VAL A 12 4.05 -14.18 2.44
CA VAL A 12 4.44 -15.12 1.38
C VAL A 12 4.27 -16.60 1.80
N SER A 13 4.17 -16.90 3.10
CA SER A 13 4.15 -18.29 3.58
C SER A 13 2.80 -19.00 3.41
N GLN A 14 1.70 -18.26 3.23
CA GLN A 14 0.33 -18.81 3.28
C GLN A 14 -0.58 -18.37 2.12
N PHE A 15 -0.20 -17.40 1.27
CA PHE A 15 -1.15 -16.81 0.32
C PHE A 15 -0.74 -16.96 -1.16
N TYR A 16 -1.39 -17.93 -1.83
CA TYR A 16 -1.27 -18.19 -3.28
C TYR A 16 -1.72 -17.00 -4.17
N LEU A 17 -2.53 -16.08 -3.64
CA LEU A 17 -3.11 -14.94 -4.36
C LEU A 17 -2.07 -13.87 -4.76
N TYR A 18 -0.87 -13.93 -4.14
CA TYR A 18 0.28 -13.13 -4.52
C TYR A 18 0.79 -13.39 -5.96
N ARG A 19 0.43 -14.52 -6.57
CA ARG A 19 0.82 -14.85 -7.96
C ARG A 19 0.05 -14.06 -9.00
N ASP A 20 -1.06 -13.42 -8.64
CA ASP A 20 -1.81 -12.56 -9.55
C ASP A 20 -1.57 -11.09 -9.17
N MET A 21 -0.76 -10.41 -9.98
CA MET A 21 -0.43 -9.00 -9.78
C MET A 21 -1.68 -8.11 -9.83
N ALA A 22 -2.70 -8.46 -10.63
CA ALA A 22 -3.92 -7.66 -10.76
C ALA A 22 -4.75 -7.72 -9.47
N LEU A 23 -4.88 -8.91 -8.87
CA LEU A 23 -5.58 -9.08 -7.59
C LEU A 23 -4.85 -8.34 -6.46
N LEU A 24 -3.52 -8.47 -6.38
CA LEU A 24 -2.74 -7.76 -5.37
C LEU A 24 -2.89 -6.24 -5.49
N ILE A 25 -2.92 -5.70 -6.72
CA ILE A 25 -3.15 -4.28 -6.97
C ILE A 25 -4.56 -3.87 -6.51
N ASP A 26 -5.59 -4.66 -6.83
CA ASP A 26 -6.96 -4.35 -6.44
C ASP A 26 -7.16 -4.37 -4.92
N ASP A 27 -6.55 -5.34 -4.25
CA ASP A 27 -6.59 -5.42 -2.79
C ASP A 27 -5.88 -4.20 -2.15
N ILE A 28 -4.71 -3.80 -2.65
CA ILE A 28 -4.02 -2.58 -2.17
C ILE A 28 -4.92 -1.35 -2.35
N LYS A 29 -5.57 -1.20 -3.50
CA LYS A 29 -6.49 -0.08 -3.76
C LYS A 29 -7.69 -0.11 -2.82
N THR A 30 -8.26 -1.28 -2.60
CA THR A 30 -9.41 -1.49 -1.72
C THR A 30 -9.07 -1.14 -0.28
N GLU A 31 -7.93 -1.60 0.23
CA GLU A 31 -7.44 -1.26 1.57
C GLU A 31 -7.18 0.25 1.73
N LEU A 32 -6.51 0.89 0.77
CA LEU A 32 -6.28 2.34 0.79
C LEU A 32 -7.61 3.12 0.80
N ARG A 33 -8.58 2.69 -0.01
CA ARG A 33 -9.92 3.29 -0.06
C ARG A 33 -10.67 3.10 1.26
N PHE A 34 -10.60 1.90 1.84
CA PHE A 34 -11.24 1.59 3.11
C PHE A 34 -10.69 2.48 4.22
N VAL A 35 -9.36 2.49 4.39
CA VAL A 35 -8.69 3.32 5.39
C VAL A 35 -8.97 4.81 5.14
N GLY A 36 -8.82 5.29 3.90
CA GLY A 36 -9.07 6.69 3.56
C GLY A 36 -10.50 7.16 3.83
N LYS A 37 -11.49 6.27 3.70
CA LYS A 37 -12.91 6.59 3.91
C LYS A 37 -13.34 6.48 5.37
N TYR A 38 -12.79 5.51 6.11
CA TYR A 38 -13.30 5.15 7.43
C TYR A 38 -12.37 5.52 8.59
N TRP A 39 -11.17 6.03 8.32
CA TRP A 39 -10.28 6.50 9.38
C TRP A 39 -10.87 7.71 10.12
N ARG A 40 -11.07 7.57 11.44
CA ARG A 40 -11.61 8.63 12.31
C ARG A 40 -10.70 8.97 13.49
N LEU A 41 -9.55 8.31 13.62
CA LEU A 41 -8.58 8.59 14.68
C LEU A 41 -7.70 9.79 14.30
N SER A 42 -7.05 10.39 15.30
CA SER A 42 -6.13 11.49 15.09
C SER A 42 -4.91 11.07 14.25
N GLY A 43 -4.37 12.02 13.50
CA GLY A 43 -3.25 11.78 12.59
C GLY A 43 -3.65 11.07 11.30
N ARG A 44 -2.65 10.82 10.45
CA ARG A 44 -2.84 10.22 9.13
C ARG A 44 -2.45 8.73 9.17
N PRO A 45 -3.32 7.82 8.71
CA PRO A 45 -2.98 6.41 8.64
C PRO A 45 -1.77 6.22 7.71
N THR A 46 -0.80 5.43 8.16
CA THR A 46 0.44 5.15 7.43
C THR A 46 0.43 3.68 7.03
N VAL A 47 0.44 3.41 5.72
CA VAL A 47 0.43 2.05 5.15
C VAL A 47 1.82 1.74 4.60
N CYS A 48 2.32 0.53 4.88
CA CYS A 48 3.58 0.03 4.35
C CYS A 48 3.30 -1.01 3.26
N LEU A 49 3.93 -0.86 2.10
CA LEU A 49 3.87 -1.85 1.01
C LEU A 49 5.27 -2.48 0.88
N LEU A 50 5.36 -3.79 1.04
CA LEU A 50 6.62 -4.51 0.93
C LEU A 50 6.80 -5.05 -0.49
N ILE A 51 7.82 -4.55 -1.20
CA ILE A 51 8.16 -5.00 -2.55
C ILE A 51 9.37 -5.93 -2.47
N ARG A 52 9.15 -7.20 -2.83
CA ARG A 52 10.18 -8.23 -2.98
C ARG A 52 10.66 -8.33 -4.43
N GLU A 53 11.88 -8.81 -4.62
CA GLU A 53 12.49 -9.01 -5.95
C GLU A 53 11.69 -9.97 -6.84
N GLU A 54 11.05 -10.98 -6.24
CA GLU A 54 10.21 -11.94 -6.96
C GLU A 54 9.04 -11.26 -7.71
N HIS A 55 8.44 -10.19 -7.17
CA HIS A 55 7.45 -9.39 -7.90
C HIS A 55 8.04 -8.72 -9.15
N MET A 56 9.29 -8.28 -9.07
CA MET A 56 9.93 -7.50 -10.13
C MET A 56 10.27 -8.36 -11.35
N ARG A 57 10.36 -9.68 -11.15
CA ARG A 57 10.60 -10.67 -12.20
C ARG A 57 9.31 -11.14 -12.86
N ASP A 58 8.14 -10.77 -12.34
CA ASP A 58 6.85 -11.13 -12.93
C ASP A 58 6.60 -10.37 -14.26
N PRO A 59 6.15 -11.04 -15.34
CA PRO A 59 5.84 -10.37 -16.60
C PRO A 59 4.82 -9.22 -16.48
N HIS A 60 3.92 -9.28 -15.48
CA HIS A 60 2.87 -8.29 -15.22
C HIS A 60 3.32 -7.19 -14.24
N PHE A 61 4.60 -7.14 -13.85
CA PHE A 61 5.13 -6.11 -12.95
C PHE A 61 4.88 -4.68 -13.45
N LYS A 62 4.69 -4.50 -14.76
CA LYS A 62 4.31 -3.21 -15.36
C LYS A 62 3.03 -2.63 -14.73
N GLU A 63 2.05 -3.46 -14.41
CA GLU A 63 0.80 -3.01 -13.75
C GLU A 63 1.08 -2.48 -12.35
N MET A 64 2.04 -3.08 -11.64
CA MET A 64 2.48 -2.61 -10.33
C MET A 64 3.25 -1.30 -10.43
N LEU A 65 4.03 -1.09 -11.50
CA LEU A 65 4.64 0.21 -11.79
C LEU A 65 3.60 1.31 -12.04
N ASP A 66 2.50 0.98 -12.72
CA ASP A 66 1.39 1.92 -12.93
C ASP A 66 0.72 2.31 -11.60
N LEU A 67 0.55 1.35 -10.68
CA LEU A 67 0.12 1.63 -9.31
C LEU A 67 1.10 2.56 -8.60
N PHE A 68 2.41 2.30 -8.63
CA PHE A 68 3.41 3.17 -8.00
C PHE A 68 3.44 4.58 -8.59
N ALA A 69 3.29 4.69 -9.91
CA ALA A 69 3.18 5.97 -10.58
C ALA A 69 1.92 6.74 -10.14
N MET A 70 0.79 6.05 -9.98
CA MET A 70 -0.45 6.60 -9.45
C MET A 70 -0.24 7.14 -8.02
N LEU A 71 0.28 6.30 -7.12
CA LEU A 71 0.55 6.70 -5.74
C LEU A 71 1.53 7.88 -5.65
N LYS A 72 2.55 7.92 -6.53
CA LYS A 72 3.53 9.02 -6.60
C LYS A 72 2.89 10.34 -7.03
N LYS A 73 1.84 10.32 -7.86
CA LYS A 73 1.05 11.52 -8.21
C LYS A 73 0.22 12.05 -7.02
N GLY A 74 0.10 11.28 -5.93
CA GLY A 74 -0.59 11.70 -4.70
C GLY A 74 -2.05 11.25 -4.62
N PHE A 75 -2.49 10.39 -5.53
CA PHE A 75 -3.82 9.80 -5.51
C PHE A 75 -3.75 8.31 -5.81
N CYS A 76 -4.66 7.54 -5.23
CA CYS A 76 -4.95 6.16 -5.59
C CYS A 76 -6.43 6.14 -5.96
N ASP A 77 -6.72 6.18 -7.26
CA ASP A 77 -8.04 6.51 -7.80
C ASP A 77 -8.58 7.82 -7.17
N SER A 78 -9.62 7.77 -6.33
CA SER A 78 -10.18 8.91 -5.60
C SER A 78 -9.56 9.17 -4.22
N THR A 79 -8.70 8.27 -3.73
CA THR A 79 -8.11 8.33 -2.40
C THR A 79 -6.84 9.17 -2.43
N LYS A 80 -6.79 10.28 -1.67
CA LYS A 80 -5.57 11.10 -1.56
C LYS A 80 -4.52 10.35 -0.75
N VAL A 81 -3.33 10.18 -1.32
CA VAL A 81 -2.20 9.49 -0.68
C VAL A 81 -0.96 10.38 -0.69
N ARG A 82 -0.01 10.08 0.21
CA ARG A 82 1.29 10.74 0.24
C ARG A 82 2.37 9.68 0.43
N ILE A 83 3.26 9.55 -0.56
CA ILE A 83 4.48 8.77 -0.41
C ILE A 83 5.61 9.68 0.06
N GLY A 84 6.49 9.14 0.89
CA GLY A 84 7.74 9.79 1.27
C GLY A 84 8.62 8.82 2.03
N ARG A 85 9.82 9.28 2.39
CA ARG A 85 10.63 8.56 3.37
C ARG A 85 9.87 8.52 4.70
N LEU A 86 9.96 7.40 5.42
CA LEU A 86 9.21 7.19 6.66
C LEU A 86 9.37 8.34 7.66
N GLN A 87 10.58 8.86 7.84
CA GLN A 87 10.86 9.99 8.72
C GLN A 87 10.03 11.26 8.42
N ASN A 88 9.64 11.46 7.15
CA ASN A 88 8.85 12.62 6.73
C ASN A 88 7.35 12.42 6.97
N LEU A 89 6.92 11.18 7.21
CA LEU A 89 5.52 10.81 7.41
C LEU A 89 5.17 10.71 8.89
N ILE A 90 6.12 10.26 9.72
CA ILE A 90 5.93 10.04 11.18
C ILE A 90 5.35 11.27 11.87
N SER A 91 5.81 12.48 11.54
CA SER A 91 5.37 13.72 12.21
C SER A 91 3.87 14.02 12.06
N SER A 92 3.22 13.47 11.04
CA SER A 92 1.78 13.61 10.79
C SER A 92 1.01 12.29 10.90
N SER A 93 1.72 11.20 11.20
CA SER A 93 1.13 9.86 11.28
C SER A 93 0.22 9.72 12.49
N CYS A 94 -0.74 8.81 12.42
CA CYS A 94 -1.48 8.38 13.59
C CYS A 94 -0.57 7.57 14.53
N ILE A 95 -0.67 7.82 15.85
CA ILE A 95 0.03 7.10 16.93
C ILE A 95 -1.03 6.48 17.83
#